data_AF-A0A081NXR9-F1
#
_entry.id   AF-A0A081NXR9-F1
#
_cell.length_a   1.000
_cell.length_b   1.000
_cell.length_c   1.000
_cell.angle_alpha   90.00
_cell.angle_beta   90.00
_cell.angle_gamma   90.00
#
_symmetry.space_group_name_H-M   'P 1'
#
loop_
_entity.id
_entity.type
_entity.pdbx_description
1 polymer ?
#
loop_
_entity_poly.entity_id
_entity_poly.type
_entity_poly.pdbx_seq_one_letter_code
_entity_poly.pdbx_strand_id
1 'polypeptide(L)'
;MNLNGRLVLRIVMLLSLATLMGCGQKYKDAEDKMTRYLNEKYGEEFVVENVGGGYGSGIFTTDTIKAEAYPPNSPRHRFRAEITKDFSKVWDNYMNMIMADKFDEKMMKVSQEVFGQKDIWVKTNLDSGGLSFPARDLNDKNMSIEDYFKAEAINGLAVDLFIKSEPDIDKERQAEKVDKLADRILALEEFKHGFISVFYLKPSAFEHVSTEFYTVGEALHYYTRKEISYTHTFTKIFDAKKVYSVQEILSHFDWEYKES
;
A
#
# COMPACT_ATOMS: atom_id res chain seq x y z
N MET A 1 38.95 -13.87 -42.56
CA MET A 1 39.07 -14.59 -41.28
C MET A 1 37.73 -15.25 -40.98
N ASN A 2 37.58 -16.55 -41.23
CA ASN A 2 36.38 -17.29 -40.84
C ASN A 2 36.45 -17.54 -39.33
N LEU A 3 35.72 -16.75 -38.54
CA LEU A 3 35.50 -17.10 -37.13
C LEU A 3 34.79 -18.44 -37.10
N ASN A 4 35.48 -19.44 -36.57
CA ASN A 4 35.01 -20.81 -36.44
C ASN A 4 33.68 -20.79 -35.68
N GLY A 5 32.57 -21.27 -36.25
CA GLY A 5 31.22 -21.14 -35.66
C GLY A 5 31.10 -21.69 -34.23
N ARG A 6 31.96 -22.66 -33.87
CA ARG A 6 32.12 -23.18 -32.51
C ARG A 6 32.73 -22.18 -31.52
N LEU A 7 33.60 -21.27 -31.98
CA LEU A 7 34.21 -20.21 -31.18
C LEU A 7 33.18 -19.11 -30.87
N VAL A 8 32.39 -18.70 -31.87
CA VAL A 8 31.33 -17.69 -31.71
C VAL A 8 30.27 -18.18 -30.71
N LEU A 9 29.85 -19.44 -30.82
CA LEU A 9 28.88 -20.03 -29.90
C LEU A 9 29.38 -20.07 -28.44
N ARG A 10 30.67 -20.35 -28.23
CA ARG A 10 31.29 -20.33 -26.90
C ARG A 10 31.37 -18.91 -26.32
N ILE A 11 31.68 -17.91 -27.15
CA ILE A 11 31.72 -16.51 -26.73
C ILE A 11 30.32 -16.01 -26.36
N VAL A 12 29.29 -16.35 -27.14
CA VAL A 12 27.89 -15.99 -26.85
C VAL A 12 27.40 -16.66 -25.56
N MET A 13 27.72 -17.93 -25.33
CA MET A 13 27.39 -18.62 -24.07
C MET A 13 28.13 -18.03 -22.85
N LEU A 14 29.40 -17.66 -22.99
CA LEU A 14 30.16 -17.04 -21.90
C LEU A 14 29.66 -15.63 -21.59
N LEU A 15 29.27 -14.86 -22.62
CA LEU A 15 28.67 -13.54 -22.44
C LEU A 15 27.28 -13.62 -21.79
N SER A 16 26.45 -14.61 -22.13
CA SER A 16 25.14 -14.80 -21.49
C SER A 16 25.25 -15.29 -20.04
N LEU A 17 26.26 -16.10 -19.70
CA LEU A 17 26.56 -16.47 -18.32
C LEU A 17 27.08 -15.28 -17.49
N ALA A 18 27.90 -14.41 -18.07
CA ALA A 18 28.40 -13.21 -17.41
C ALA A 18 27.31 -12.15 -17.15
N THR A 19 26.34 -12.00 -18.06
CA THR A 19 25.20 -11.08 -17.85
C THR A 19 24.24 -11.57 -16.76
N LEU A 20 24.04 -12.88 -16.63
CA LEU A 20 23.23 -13.48 -15.56
C LEU A 20 23.86 -13.30 -14.17
N MET A 21 25.18 -13.50 -14.04
CA MET A 21 25.89 -13.30 -12.76
C MET A 21 25.93 -11.82 -12.33
N GLY A 22 26.08 -10.89 -13.27
CA GLY A 22 26.11 -9.44 -12.98
C GLY A 22 24.79 -8.89 -12.43
N CYS A 23 23.65 -9.41 -12.87
CA CYS A 23 22.35 -9.04 -12.31
C CYS A 23 22.15 -9.58 -10.89
N GLY A 24 22.58 -10.82 -10.62
CA GLY A 24 22.44 -11.43 -9.28
C GLY A 24 23.26 -10.70 -8.21
N GLN A 25 24.51 -10.36 -8.52
CA GLN A 25 25.35 -9.61 -7.57
C GLN A 25 24.78 -8.23 -7.27
N LYS A 26 24.27 -7.52 -8.29
CA LYS A 26 23.67 -6.19 -8.13
C LYS A 26 22.49 -6.19 -7.17
N TYR A 27 21.62 -7.20 -7.23
CA TYR A 27 20.47 -7.29 -6.31
C TYR A 27 20.90 -7.62 -4.88
N LYS A 28 21.92 -8.48 -4.72
CA LYS A 28 22.49 -8.74 -3.40
C LYS A 28 23.12 -7.49 -2.78
N ASP A 29 23.89 -6.72 -3.55
CA ASP A 29 24.47 -5.47 -3.07
C ASP A 29 23.39 -4.44 -2.70
N ALA A 30 22.26 -4.45 -3.41
CA ALA A 30 21.08 -3.62 -3.12
C ALA A 30 20.43 -4.02 -1.80
N GLU A 31 20.19 -5.32 -1.61
CA GLU A 31 19.66 -5.90 -0.39
C GLU A 31 20.52 -5.51 0.82
N ASP A 32 21.82 -5.78 0.76
CA ASP A 32 22.77 -5.49 1.85
C ASP A 32 22.79 -4.00 2.21
N LYS A 33 22.67 -3.12 1.22
CA LYS A 33 22.68 -1.67 1.43
C LYS A 33 21.37 -1.15 1.99
N MET A 34 20.23 -1.63 1.50
CA MET A 34 18.91 -1.27 2.04
C MET A 34 18.76 -1.75 3.49
N THR A 35 19.12 -3.01 3.78
CA THR A 35 19.08 -3.58 5.13
C THR A 35 19.90 -2.75 6.11
N ARG A 36 21.14 -2.41 5.74
CA ARG A 36 22.00 -1.58 6.58
C ARG A 36 21.42 -0.19 6.82
N TYR A 37 20.95 0.47 5.76
CA TYR A 37 20.31 1.79 5.88
C TYR A 37 19.12 1.76 6.83
N LEU A 38 18.23 0.77 6.70
CA LEU A 38 17.05 0.64 7.57
C LEU A 38 17.46 0.39 9.02
N ASN A 39 18.42 -0.52 9.25
CA ASN A 39 18.92 -0.83 10.58
C ASN A 39 19.56 0.39 11.25
N GLU A 40 20.38 1.14 10.51
CA GLU A 40 21.03 2.36 11.01
C GLU A 40 20.00 3.47 11.29
N LYS A 41 19.03 3.68 10.39
CA LYS A 41 18.03 4.73 10.50
C LYS A 41 17.07 4.53 11.67
N TYR A 42 16.60 3.29 11.89
CA TYR A 42 15.55 3.00 12.87
C TYR A 42 16.06 2.31 14.15
N GLY A 43 17.32 1.87 14.17
CA GLY A 43 17.91 1.21 15.34
C GLY A 43 17.33 -0.17 15.66
N GLU A 44 16.78 -0.85 14.66
CA GLU A 44 16.22 -2.21 14.78
C GLU A 44 16.56 -3.07 13.55
N GLU A 45 16.39 -4.38 13.62
CA GLU A 45 16.68 -5.27 12.49
C GLU A 45 15.54 -5.32 11.47
N PHE A 46 15.89 -5.38 10.19
CA PHE A 46 14.96 -5.59 9.08
C PHE A 46 15.38 -6.77 8.20
N VAL A 47 14.38 -7.46 7.65
CA VAL A 47 14.53 -8.35 6.50
C VAL A 47 14.18 -7.56 5.25
N VAL A 48 15.00 -7.68 4.21
CA VAL A 48 14.74 -7.12 2.88
C VAL A 48 14.68 -8.28 1.89
N GLU A 49 13.59 -8.38 1.13
CA GLU A 49 13.38 -9.45 0.17
C GLU A 49 12.68 -8.93 -1.10
N ASN A 50 12.45 -9.83 -2.07
CA ASN A 50 11.85 -9.49 -3.36
C ASN A 50 12.59 -8.37 -4.10
N VAL A 51 13.93 -8.35 -3.96
CA VAL A 51 14.81 -7.32 -4.53
C VAL A 51 14.87 -7.44 -6.05
N GLY A 52 14.32 -6.46 -6.75
CA GLY A 52 14.20 -6.49 -8.21
C GLY A 52 13.31 -5.38 -8.78
N GLY A 53 13.13 -5.37 -10.11
CA GLY A 53 12.31 -4.38 -10.80
C GLY A 53 10.99 -4.95 -11.33
N GLY A 54 9.86 -4.57 -10.72
CA GLY A 54 8.53 -4.58 -11.34
C GLY A 54 7.37 -4.99 -10.41
N TYR A 55 6.84 -4.07 -9.61
CA TYR A 55 5.39 -4.05 -9.31
C TYR A 55 4.72 -3.13 -10.33
N GLY A 56 3.60 -3.57 -10.91
CA GLY A 56 2.96 -3.04 -12.11
C GLY A 56 2.71 -1.52 -12.17
N SER A 57 2.62 -1.04 -13.41
CA SER A 57 1.97 0.21 -13.88
C SER A 57 2.05 1.46 -12.99
N GLY A 58 3.23 1.81 -12.51
CA GLY A 58 3.51 3.14 -11.94
C GLY A 58 4.48 3.92 -12.82
N ILE A 59 3.95 4.88 -13.58
CA ILE A 59 4.70 5.88 -14.34
C ILE A 59 5.68 6.57 -13.35
N PHE A 60 6.93 6.83 -13.76
CA PHE A 60 7.97 7.58 -13.00
C PHE A 60 8.87 6.78 -12.04
N THR A 61 9.70 5.88 -12.58
CA THR A 61 11.17 6.01 -12.71
C THR A 61 11.77 4.62 -12.93
N THR A 62 12.50 4.45 -14.04
CA THR A 62 13.22 3.21 -14.36
C THR A 62 14.53 3.07 -13.60
N ASP A 63 14.82 3.98 -12.66
CA ASP A 63 16.17 4.22 -12.15
C ASP A 63 16.40 3.72 -10.73
N THR A 64 15.42 3.02 -10.16
CA THR A 64 15.50 2.39 -8.84
C THR A 64 15.43 0.86 -8.93
N ILE A 65 15.92 0.21 -7.87
CA ILE A 65 15.71 -1.20 -7.55
C ILE A 65 14.70 -1.22 -6.40
N LYS A 66 13.65 -2.02 -6.51
CA LYS A 66 12.60 -2.12 -5.51
C LYS A 66 12.81 -3.32 -4.62
N ALA A 67 12.33 -3.25 -3.40
CA ALA A 67 12.28 -4.36 -2.47
C ALA A 67 11.08 -4.21 -1.54
N GLU A 68 10.74 -5.31 -0.89
CA GLU A 68 9.89 -5.31 0.30
C GLU A 68 10.77 -5.46 1.53
N ALA A 69 10.41 -4.77 2.61
CA ALA A 69 11.11 -4.85 3.87
C ALA A 69 10.12 -4.98 5.04
N TYR A 70 10.55 -5.63 6.12
CA TYR A 70 9.75 -5.79 7.34
C TYR A 70 10.65 -6.10 8.55
N PRO A 71 10.23 -5.72 9.78
CA PRO A 71 10.89 -6.20 10.99
C PRO A 71 10.67 -7.71 11.17
N PRO A 72 11.69 -8.53 11.52
CA PRO A 72 11.56 -9.98 11.67
C PRO A 72 10.45 -10.41 12.65
N ASN A 73 10.27 -9.62 13.71
CA ASN A 73 9.26 -9.87 14.75
C ASN A 73 7.86 -9.36 14.37
N SER A 74 7.68 -8.75 13.20
CA SER A 74 6.41 -8.21 12.73
C SER A 74 6.30 -8.28 11.19
N PRO A 75 6.25 -9.49 10.60
CA PRO A 75 6.23 -9.66 9.14
C PRO A 75 4.97 -9.09 8.46
N ARG A 76 3.93 -8.76 9.23
CA ARG A 76 2.74 -8.03 8.74
C ARG A 76 3.02 -6.55 8.46
N HIS A 77 4.04 -5.99 9.09
CA HIS A 77 4.51 -4.62 8.88
C HIS A 77 5.47 -4.57 7.69
N ARG A 78 4.97 -5.02 6.54
CA ARG A 78 5.71 -5.05 5.29
C ARG A 78 5.51 -3.74 4.55
N PHE A 79 6.61 -3.17 4.07
CA PHE A 79 6.62 -1.88 3.40
C PHE A 79 7.56 -1.89 2.19
N ARG A 80 7.33 -0.97 1.25
CA ARG A 80 8.20 -0.79 0.09
C ARG A 80 9.48 -0.05 0.50
N ALA A 81 10.61 -0.52 -0.02
CA ALA A 81 11.87 0.19 -0.01
C ALA A 81 12.42 0.28 -1.43
N GLU A 82 13.13 1.35 -1.72
CA GLU A 82 13.77 1.58 -3.01
C GLU A 82 15.18 2.12 -2.86
N ILE A 83 16.06 1.72 -3.77
CA ILE A 83 17.41 2.25 -3.87
C ILE A 83 17.69 2.66 -5.31
N THR A 84 18.35 3.80 -5.51
CA THR A 84 18.81 4.19 -6.85
C THR A 84 19.75 3.14 -7.43
N LYS A 85 19.75 2.95 -8.75
CA LYS A 85 20.60 1.94 -9.42
C LYS A 85 22.11 2.18 -9.29
N ASP A 86 22.51 3.40 -8.98
CA ASP A 86 23.89 3.80 -8.63
C ASP A 86 24.19 3.65 -7.13
N PHE A 87 23.22 3.18 -6.35
CA PHE A 87 23.27 2.99 -4.92
C PHE A 87 23.45 4.28 -4.10
N SER A 88 23.29 5.47 -4.66
CA SER A 88 23.52 6.73 -3.94
C SER A 88 22.45 7.06 -2.90
N LYS A 89 21.21 6.60 -3.08
CA LYS A 89 20.09 6.95 -2.20
C LYS A 89 19.12 5.80 -1.97
N VAL A 90 18.69 5.64 -0.72
CA VAL A 90 17.63 4.72 -0.31
C VAL A 90 16.41 5.53 0.11
N TRP A 91 15.23 5.05 -0.25
CA TRP A 91 13.92 5.51 0.23
C TRP A 91 13.17 4.35 0.86
N ASP A 92 12.37 4.64 1.85
CA ASP A 92 11.62 3.64 2.60
C ASP A 92 10.25 4.19 3.00
N ASN A 93 9.25 3.32 3.08
CA ASN A 93 7.89 3.70 3.49
C ASN A 93 7.56 3.29 4.94
N TYR A 94 8.57 3.02 5.78
CA TYR A 94 8.34 2.42 7.08
C TYR A 94 7.60 3.37 8.04
N MET A 95 7.99 4.64 8.11
CA MET A 95 7.28 5.62 8.95
C MET A 95 5.83 5.83 8.52
N ASN A 96 5.55 5.90 7.21
CA ASN A 96 4.18 5.97 6.71
C ASN A 96 3.36 4.75 7.13
N MET A 97 3.95 3.55 7.09
CA MET A 97 3.28 2.33 7.53
C MET A 97 3.00 2.35 9.06
N ILE A 98 3.98 2.73 9.89
CA ILE A 98 3.77 2.86 11.35
C ILE A 98 2.69 3.90 11.67
N MET A 99 2.69 5.04 10.98
CA MET A 99 1.71 6.11 11.22
C MET A 99 0.31 5.73 10.70
N ALA A 100 0.24 4.97 9.60
CA ALA A 100 -1.01 4.39 9.12
C ALA A 100 -1.63 3.42 10.15
N ASP A 101 -0.82 2.53 10.75
CA ASP A 101 -1.31 1.61 11.80
C ASP A 101 -1.89 2.35 13.01
N LYS A 102 -1.25 3.45 13.42
CA LYS A 102 -1.80 4.31 14.48
C LYS A 102 -3.10 4.98 14.03
N PHE A 103 -3.21 5.35 12.75
CA PHE A 103 -4.39 6.01 12.20
C PHE A 103 -5.56 5.04 12.04
N ASP A 104 -5.30 3.75 11.84
CA ASP A 104 -6.32 2.69 11.77
C ASP A 104 -7.21 2.70 13.01
N GLU A 105 -6.66 2.93 14.21
CA GLU A 105 -7.45 3.01 15.44
C GLU A 105 -8.41 4.22 15.45
N LYS A 106 -7.94 5.38 14.97
CA LYS A 106 -8.75 6.60 14.84
C LYS A 106 -9.86 6.38 13.82
N MET A 107 -9.51 5.81 12.66
CA MET A 107 -10.47 5.54 11.59
C MET A 107 -11.46 4.44 11.92
N MET A 108 -11.06 3.41 12.68
CA MET A 108 -11.97 2.38 13.17
C MET A 108 -13.06 2.99 14.05
N LYS A 109 -12.72 3.89 14.98
CA LYS A 109 -13.70 4.58 15.84
C LYS A 109 -14.67 5.44 15.01
N VAL A 110 -14.14 6.27 14.11
CA VAL A 110 -14.95 7.11 13.21
C VAL A 110 -15.90 6.24 12.37
N SER A 111 -15.41 5.13 11.84
CA SER A 111 -16.19 4.22 11.01
C SER A 111 -17.30 3.54 11.81
N GLN A 112 -16.99 3.03 13.00
CA GLN A 112 -17.98 2.39 13.87
C GLN A 112 -19.11 3.36 14.26
N GLU A 113 -18.79 4.63 14.51
CA GLU A 113 -19.79 5.67 14.78
C GLU A 113 -20.67 5.98 13.55
N VAL A 114 -20.08 6.10 12.36
CA VAL A 114 -20.81 6.40 11.12
C VAL A 114 -21.74 5.24 10.73
N PHE A 115 -21.23 4.01 10.80
CA PHE A 115 -21.97 2.83 10.37
C PHE A 115 -22.89 2.27 11.45
N GLY A 116 -22.68 2.64 12.72
CA GLY A 116 -23.51 2.23 13.85
C GLY A 116 -23.32 0.77 14.25
N GLN A 117 -22.13 0.20 14.03
CA GLN A 117 -21.81 -1.19 14.38
C GLN A 117 -20.32 -1.35 14.71
N LYS A 118 -19.98 -2.43 15.42
CA LYS A 118 -18.61 -2.68 15.90
C LYS A 118 -17.78 -3.61 15.02
N ASP A 119 -18.43 -4.45 14.23
CA ASP A 119 -17.77 -5.45 13.37
C ASP A 119 -17.25 -4.79 12.09
N ILE A 120 -16.25 -3.92 12.28
CA ILE A 120 -15.54 -3.17 11.25
C ILE A 120 -14.05 -3.31 11.53
N TRP A 121 -13.30 -3.65 10.49
CA TRP A 121 -11.85 -3.59 10.47
C TRP A 121 -11.42 -2.56 9.44
N VAL A 122 -10.35 -1.81 9.74
CA VAL A 122 -9.87 -0.72 8.91
C VAL A 122 -8.40 -0.94 8.61
N LYS A 123 -8.01 -0.64 7.36
CA LYS A 123 -6.62 -0.47 6.98
C LYS A 123 -6.42 0.85 6.25
N THR A 124 -5.41 1.59 6.67
CA THR A 124 -5.01 2.86 6.10
C THR A 124 -3.71 2.71 5.34
N ASN A 125 -3.55 3.47 4.26
CA ASN A 125 -2.26 3.71 3.62
C ASN A 125 -2.04 5.22 3.46
N LEU A 126 -0.84 5.69 3.78
CA LEU A 126 -0.42 7.08 3.61
C LEU A 126 0.42 7.23 2.35
N ASP A 127 0.10 8.25 1.54
CA ASP A 127 0.84 8.60 0.34
C ASP A 127 1.48 9.99 0.51
N SER A 128 2.81 10.04 0.46
CA SER A 128 3.58 11.29 0.49
C SER A 128 3.74 11.93 -0.90
N GLY A 129 3.10 11.38 -1.94
CA GLY A 129 3.21 11.80 -3.34
C GLY A 129 4.61 11.61 -3.93
N GLY A 130 4.80 11.97 -5.20
CA GLY A 130 6.05 11.68 -5.92
C GLY A 130 6.29 10.17 -6.06
N LEU A 131 7.35 9.65 -5.43
CA LEU A 131 7.62 8.20 -5.34
C LEU A 131 6.78 7.48 -4.26
N SER A 132 5.87 8.19 -3.59
CA SER A 132 5.06 7.71 -2.46
C SER A 132 5.89 7.33 -1.22
N PHE A 133 7.03 7.99 -1.02
CA PHE A 133 7.88 7.87 0.17
C PHE A 133 7.91 9.20 0.95
N PRO A 134 8.07 9.18 2.28
CA PRO A 134 8.27 10.38 3.08
C PRO A 134 9.42 11.23 2.50
N ALA A 135 9.17 12.53 2.36
CA ALA A 135 10.15 13.49 1.85
C ALA A 135 11.21 13.83 2.91
N ARG A 136 10.85 13.74 4.20
CA ARG A 136 11.77 14.00 5.32
C ARG A 136 12.31 12.70 5.91
N ASP A 137 13.50 12.80 6.46
CA ASP A 137 14.17 11.69 7.14
C ASP A 137 13.71 11.57 8.59
N LEU A 138 12.42 11.29 8.78
CA LEU A 138 11.81 11.03 10.08
C LEU A 138 12.01 9.57 10.48
N ASN A 139 12.31 9.32 11.76
CA ASN A 139 12.53 7.97 12.29
C ASN A 139 11.99 7.74 13.71
N ASP A 140 11.37 8.74 14.33
CA ASP A 140 10.76 8.59 15.65
C ASP A 140 9.39 7.90 15.56
N LYS A 141 9.39 6.59 15.77
CA LYS A 141 8.17 5.76 15.79
C LYS A 141 7.18 6.17 16.89
N ASN A 142 7.61 6.91 17.92
CA ASN A 142 6.73 7.36 19.00
C ASN A 142 6.02 8.68 18.68
N MET A 143 6.39 9.35 17.58
CA MET A 143 5.72 10.57 17.11
C MET A 143 4.20 10.37 17.00
N SER A 144 3.43 11.39 17.38
CA SER A 144 1.98 11.39 17.18
C SER A 144 1.64 11.51 15.70
N ILE A 145 0.46 11.05 15.29
CA ILE A 145 0.03 11.18 13.90
C ILE A 145 -0.15 12.66 13.53
N GLU A 146 -0.67 13.45 14.45
CA GLU A 146 -0.90 14.88 14.27
C GLU A 146 0.42 15.64 14.07
N ASP A 147 1.48 15.27 14.79
CA ASP A 147 2.81 15.86 14.58
C ASP A 147 3.44 15.36 13.29
N TYR A 148 3.24 14.08 12.95
CA TYR A 148 3.70 13.51 11.70
C TYR A 148 3.06 14.21 10.49
N PHE A 149 1.75 14.47 10.50
CA PHE A 149 1.05 15.17 9.41
C PHE A 149 1.43 16.65 9.29
N LYS A 150 1.89 17.29 10.37
CA LYS A 150 2.47 18.64 10.30
C LYS A 150 3.90 18.64 9.76
N ALA A 151 4.65 17.59 10.08
CA ALA A 151 6.05 17.47 9.67
C ALA A 151 6.16 16.95 8.23
N GLU A 152 5.42 15.94 7.84
CA GLU A 152 5.52 15.29 6.55
C GLU A 152 4.47 15.85 5.58
N ALA A 153 4.85 16.01 4.31
CA ALA A 153 3.91 16.45 3.28
C ALA A 153 3.08 15.27 2.79
N ILE A 154 2.11 14.84 3.59
CA ILE A 154 1.16 13.79 3.18
C ILE A 154 0.24 14.34 2.09
N ASN A 155 0.34 13.74 0.92
CA ASN A 155 -0.46 14.11 -0.24
C ASN A 155 -1.79 13.35 -0.24
N GLY A 156 -1.79 12.08 0.14
CA GLY A 156 -2.96 11.22 0.03
C GLY A 156 -3.16 10.28 1.21
N LEU A 157 -4.41 9.89 1.39
CA LEU A 157 -4.86 8.89 2.36
C LEU A 157 -5.73 7.84 1.66
N ALA A 158 -5.37 6.57 1.70
CA ALA A 158 -6.30 5.49 1.38
C ALA A 158 -6.86 4.90 2.67
N VAL A 159 -8.17 4.73 2.76
CA VAL A 159 -8.85 4.08 3.89
C VAL A 159 -9.70 2.94 3.34
N ASP A 160 -9.32 1.71 3.69
CA ASP A 160 -10.02 0.49 3.32
C ASP A 160 -10.81 -0.01 4.54
N LEU A 161 -12.14 0.05 4.44
CA LEU A 161 -13.08 -0.41 5.45
C LEU A 161 -13.61 -1.79 5.07
N PHE A 162 -13.52 -2.73 6.01
CA PHE A 162 -14.05 -4.07 5.90
C PHE A 162 -15.15 -4.22 6.93
N ILE A 163 -16.38 -4.49 6.49
CA ILE A 163 -17.56 -4.47 7.34
C ILE A 163 -18.22 -5.85 7.30
N LYS A 164 -18.39 -6.49 8.46
CA LYS A 164 -19.17 -7.72 8.55
C LYS A 164 -20.62 -7.43 8.18
N SER A 165 -21.16 -8.16 7.21
CA SER A 165 -22.46 -7.84 6.62
C SER A 165 -23.31 -9.09 6.43
N GLU A 166 -24.59 -8.86 6.14
CA GLU A 166 -25.58 -9.86 5.72
C GLU A 166 -25.92 -9.64 4.23
N PRO A 167 -26.51 -10.60 3.51
CA PRO A 167 -26.71 -10.51 2.05
C PRO A 167 -27.60 -9.35 1.58
N ASP A 168 -28.62 -8.97 2.37
CA ASP A 168 -29.64 -7.98 1.97
C ASP A 168 -29.22 -6.55 2.36
N ILE A 169 -28.14 -6.08 1.74
CA ILE A 169 -27.57 -4.75 2.02
C ILE A 169 -28.42 -3.66 1.39
N ASP A 170 -28.93 -2.75 2.22
CA ASP A 170 -29.55 -1.49 1.78
C ASP A 170 -28.48 -0.53 1.25
N LYS A 171 -28.20 -0.64 -0.06
CA LYS A 171 -27.15 0.12 -0.75
C LYS A 171 -27.38 1.63 -0.71
N GLU A 172 -28.63 2.09 -0.72
CA GLU A 172 -28.96 3.52 -0.64
C GLU A 172 -28.52 4.09 0.71
N ARG A 173 -28.93 3.43 1.80
CA ARG A 173 -28.52 3.83 3.15
C ARG A 173 -27.02 3.69 3.38
N GLN A 174 -26.39 2.68 2.78
CA GLN A 174 -24.93 2.53 2.87
C GLN A 174 -24.19 3.63 2.11
N ALA A 175 -24.68 4.07 0.93
CA ALA A 175 -24.08 5.19 0.20
C ALA A 175 -24.09 6.49 1.03
N GLU A 176 -25.18 6.78 1.74
CA GLU A 176 -25.26 7.92 2.67
C GLU A 176 -24.23 7.83 3.81
N LYS A 177 -24.00 6.62 4.33
CA LYS A 177 -22.99 6.40 5.38
C LYS A 177 -21.57 6.60 4.84
N VAL A 178 -21.29 6.13 3.63
CA VAL A 178 -19.99 6.35 2.98
C VAL A 178 -19.75 7.84 2.72
N ASP A 179 -20.78 8.57 2.27
CA ASP A 179 -20.72 10.03 2.11
C ASP A 179 -20.43 10.74 3.45
N LYS A 180 -21.14 10.35 4.50
CA LYS A 180 -20.92 10.88 5.86
C LYS A 180 -19.53 10.54 6.40
N LEU A 181 -18.98 9.37 6.08
CA LEU A 181 -17.61 9.01 6.44
C LEU A 181 -16.62 9.95 5.74
N ALA A 182 -16.82 10.25 4.47
CA ALA A 182 -15.99 11.23 3.76
C ALA A 182 -16.06 12.62 4.41
N ASP A 183 -17.22 13.06 4.88
CA ASP A 183 -17.34 14.32 5.63
C ASP A 183 -16.58 14.30 6.96
N ARG A 184 -16.63 13.17 7.71
CA ARG A 184 -15.86 13.01 8.96
C ARG A 184 -14.36 13.04 8.72
N ILE A 185 -13.92 12.42 7.64
CA ILE A 185 -12.53 12.38 7.20
C ILE A 185 -12.10 13.80 6.79
N LEU A 186 -12.85 14.51 5.94
CA LEU A 186 -12.57 15.91 5.59
C LEU A 186 -12.47 16.85 6.81
N ALA A 187 -13.31 16.65 7.82
CA ALA A 187 -13.31 17.44 9.05
C ALA A 187 -12.05 17.27 9.91
N LEU A 188 -11.19 16.29 9.61
CA LEU A 188 -9.88 16.17 10.24
C LEU A 188 -8.91 17.25 9.74
N GLU A 189 -9.13 17.82 8.55
CA GLU A 189 -8.27 18.84 7.91
C GLU A 189 -6.81 18.41 7.72
N GLU A 190 -6.54 17.11 7.79
CA GLU A 190 -5.20 16.51 7.77
C GLU A 190 -4.69 16.18 6.35
N PHE A 191 -5.58 16.07 5.36
CA PHE A 191 -5.25 15.64 3.99
C PHE A 191 -6.11 16.31 2.94
N LYS A 192 -5.57 16.40 1.72
CA LYS A 192 -6.25 17.01 0.57
C LYS A 192 -6.76 15.98 -0.43
N HIS A 193 -6.13 14.82 -0.49
CA HIS A 193 -6.54 13.74 -1.37
C HIS A 193 -6.80 12.50 -0.55
N GLY A 194 -7.80 11.73 -0.95
CA GLY A 194 -8.04 10.44 -0.33
C GLY A 194 -8.93 9.54 -1.14
N PHE A 195 -8.81 8.24 -0.89
CA PHE A 195 -9.64 7.20 -1.47
C PHE A 195 -10.20 6.36 -0.34
N ILE A 196 -11.51 6.13 -0.34
CA ILE A 196 -12.19 5.38 0.72
C ILE A 196 -12.87 4.20 0.05
N SER A 197 -12.37 3.00 0.31
CA SER A 197 -12.95 1.73 -0.17
C SER A 197 -13.78 1.11 0.95
N VAL A 198 -14.97 0.63 0.66
CA VAL A 198 -15.82 -0.05 1.65
C VAL A 198 -16.27 -1.40 1.12
N PHE A 199 -15.86 -2.46 1.81
CA PHE A 199 -16.15 -3.84 1.49
C PHE A 199 -17.13 -4.42 2.50
N TYR A 200 -18.25 -4.96 2.01
CA TYR A 200 -19.27 -5.58 2.84
C TYR A 200 -19.06 -7.10 2.80
N LEU A 201 -18.25 -7.57 3.74
CA LEU A 201 -17.74 -8.94 3.79
C LEU A 201 -18.80 -9.91 4.28
N LYS A 202 -18.74 -11.14 3.76
CA LYS A 202 -19.46 -12.26 4.37
C LYS A 202 -18.88 -12.54 5.77
N PRO A 203 -19.70 -13.04 6.72
CA PRO A 203 -19.25 -13.32 8.08
C PRO A 203 -17.95 -14.15 8.13
N SER A 204 -17.86 -15.22 7.33
CA SER A 204 -16.68 -16.09 7.29
C SER A 204 -15.41 -15.37 6.81
N ALA A 205 -15.52 -14.43 5.87
CA ALA A 205 -14.38 -13.66 5.39
C ALA A 205 -13.95 -12.60 6.41
N PHE A 206 -14.90 -11.99 7.11
CA PHE A 206 -14.62 -10.98 8.10
C PHE A 206 -13.80 -11.52 9.29
N GLU A 207 -14.08 -12.73 9.77
CA GLU A 207 -13.34 -13.33 10.89
C GLU A 207 -11.83 -13.49 10.62
N HIS A 208 -11.42 -13.50 9.35
CA HIS A 208 -10.03 -13.72 8.95
C HIS A 208 -9.36 -12.49 8.32
N VAL A 209 -10.11 -11.38 8.09
CA VAL A 209 -9.62 -10.20 7.35
C VAL A 209 -8.34 -9.61 7.95
N SER A 210 -8.28 -9.47 9.28
CA SER A 210 -7.13 -8.87 9.98
C SER A 210 -5.84 -9.69 9.87
N THR A 211 -5.96 -10.97 9.49
CA THR A 211 -4.82 -11.87 9.28
C THR A 211 -4.52 -12.07 7.80
N GLU A 212 -5.56 -12.22 6.98
CA GLU A 212 -5.43 -12.56 5.56
C GLU A 212 -5.01 -11.38 4.70
N PHE A 213 -5.42 -10.15 5.07
CA PHE A 213 -5.12 -8.92 4.32
C PHE A 213 -3.65 -8.79 3.92
N TYR A 214 -2.73 -9.21 4.79
CA TYR A 214 -1.27 -9.13 4.58
C TYR A 214 -0.68 -10.27 3.76
N THR A 215 -1.48 -11.28 3.42
CA THR A 215 -1.04 -12.52 2.76
C THR A 215 -1.70 -12.72 1.40
N VAL A 216 -2.87 -12.12 1.19
CA VAL A 216 -3.49 -12.02 -0.13
C VAL A 216 -2.73 -10.98 -0.94
N GLY A 217 -2.39 -11.28 -2.19
CA GLY A 217 -1.58 -10.39 -3.03
C GLY A 217 -2.22 -9.01 -3.22
N GLU A 218 -3.09 -8.87 -4.21
CA GLU A 218 -3.85 -7.63 -4.41
C GLU A 218 -5.07 -7.62 -3.49
N ALA A 219 -4.87 -7.26 -2.21
CA ALA A 219 -5.90 -7.33 -1.18
C ALA A 219 -7.23 -6.67 -1.59
N LEU A 220 -7.19 -5.46 -2.16
CA LEU A 220 -8.40 -4.76 -2.58
C LEU A 220 -9.17 -5.55 -3.64
N HIS A 221 -8.47 -6.08 -4.66
CA HIS A 221 -9.08 -6.92 -5.67
C HIS A 221 -9.61 -8.23 -5.06
N TYR A 222 -8.86 -8.89 -4.17
CA TYR A 222 -9.30 -10.09 -3.46
C TYR A 222 -10.63 -9.88 -2.72
N TYR A 223 -10.78 -8.77 -2.00
CA TYR A 223 -11.99 -8.47 -1.25
C TYR A 223 -13.16 -7.94 -2.10
N THR A 224 -12.97 -7.65 -3.40
CA THR A 224 -14.11 -7.39 -4.31
C THR A 224 -14.81 -8.66 -4.80
N ARG A 225 -14.21 -9.84 -4.62
CA ARG A 225 -14.74 -11.07 -5.20
C ARG A 225 -16.04 -11.51 -4.53
N LYS A 226 -16.99 -12.01 -5.33
CA LYS A 226 -18.36 -12.38 -4.88
C LYS A 226 -18.39 -13.52 -3.87
N GLU A 227 -17.36 -14.35 -3.84
CA GLU A 227 -17.19 -15.41 -2.84
C GLU A 227 -16.82 -14.84 -1.47
N ILE A 228 -16.15 -13.67 -1.41
CA ILE A 228 -15.65 -13.04 -0.19
C ILE A 228 -16.60 -11.96 0.33
N SER A 229 -17.15 -11.14 -0.56
CA SER A 229 -17.99 -9.99 -0.23
C SER A 229 -19.37 -10.08 -0.88
N TYR A 230 -20.38 -9.54 -0.21
CA TYR A 230 -21.70 -9.35 -0.81
C TYR A 230 -21.70 -8.20 -1.81
N THR A 231 -20.98 -7.13 -1.48
CA THR A 231 -20.82 -5.96 -2.35
C THR A 231 -19.65 -5.11 -1.88
N HIS A 232 -19.27 -4.12 -2.66
CA HIS A 232 -18.29 -3.10 -2.30
C HIS A 232 -18.65 -1.78 -2.97
N THR A 233 -18.18 -0.66 -2.43
CA THR A 233 -18.28 0.67 -3.04
C THR A 233 -17.06 1.50 -2.67
N PHE A 234 -16.93 2.68 -3.26
CA PHE A 234 -15.87 3.61 -2.92
C PHE A 234 -16.31 5.07 -3.09
N THR A 235 -15.59 5.95 -2.40
CA THR A 235 -15.63 7.39 -2.66
C THR A 235 -14.23 7.99 -2.67
N LYS A 236 -14.12 9.25 -3.11
CA LYS A 236 -12.86 9.95 -3.28
C LYS A 236 -12.95 11.36 -2.72
N ILE A 237 -11.86 11.77 -2.09
CA ILE A 237 -11.58 13.15 -1.71
C ILE A 237 -10.48 13.68 -2.64
N PHE A 238 -10.67 14.87 -3.18
CA PHE A 238 -9.68 15.54 -4.01
C PHE A 238 -9.70 17.04 -3.75
N ASP A 239 -8.52 17.61 -3.50
CA ASP A 239 -8.35 19.03 -3.15
C ASP A 239 -9.28 19.46 -2.00
N ALA A 240 -9.29 18.65 -0.94
CA ALA A 240 -10.09 18.82 0.27
C ALA A 240 -11.62 18.90 0.03
N LYS A 241 -12.11 18.24 -1.03
CA LYS A 241 -13.53 18.16 -1.37
C LYS A 241 -13.94 16.74 -1.73
N LYS A 242 -15.19 16.37 -1.43
CA LYS A 242 -15.80 15.14 -1.95
C LYS A 242 -15.88 15.23 -3.48
N VAL A 243 -15.46 14.18 -4.15
CA VAL A 243 -15.53 14.07 -5.61
C VAL A 243 -16.90 13.57 -6.06
N TYR A 244 -17.47 12.65 -5.29
CA TYR A 244 -18.71 11.97 -5.64
C TYR A 244 -19.86 12.37 -4.71
N SER A 245 -21.04 12.53 -5.30
CA SER A 245 -22.33 12.61 -4.61
C SER A 245 -22.79 11.24 -4.10
N VAL A 246 -23.81 11.22 -3.25
CA VAL A 246 -24.44 9.97 -2.76
C VAL A 246 -24.91 9.10 -3.93
N GLN A 247 -25.51 9.69 -4.97
CA GLN A 247 -25.97 8.94 -6.15
C GLN A 247 -24.82 8.32 -6.95
N GLU A 248 -23.69 9.01 -7.05
CA GLU A 248 -22.50 8.46 -7.70
C GLU A 248 -21.89 7.32 -6.86
N ILE A 249 -21.79 7.48 -5.54
CA ILE A 249 -21.36 6.41 -4.62
C ILE A 249 -22.28 5.18 -4.74
N LEU A 250 -23.60 5.39 -4.82
CA LEU A 250 -24.57 4.32 -5.02
C LEU A 250 -24.33 3.59 -6.34
N SER A 251 -23.96 4.31 -7.40
CA SER A 251 -23.66 3.72 -8.71
C SER A 251 -22.35 2.91 -8.74
N HIS A 252 -21.46 3.10 -7.76
CA HIS A 252 -20.20 2.35 -7.64
C HIS A 252 -20.36 1.00 -6.96
N PHE A 253 -21.54 0.67 -6.43
CA PHE A 253 -21.76 -0.65 -5.85
C PHE A 253 -21.58 -1.75 -6.89
N ASP A 254 -20.74 -2.74 -6.57
CA ASP A 254 -20.37 -3.87 -7.45
C ASP A 254 -19.63 -3.46 -8.73
N TRP A 255 -18.97 -2.30 -8.74
CA TRP A 255 -18.13 -1.89 -9.85
C TRP A 255 -16.92 -2.83 -10.00
N GLU A 256 -16.85 -3.57 -11.10
CA GLU A 256 -15.72 -4.48 -11.34
C GLU A 256 -14.48 -3.68 -11.75
N TYR A 257 -13.40 -3.80 -10.95
CA TYR A 257 -12.06 -3.39 -11.38
C TYR A 257 -11.71 -4.21 -12.62
N LYS A 258 -11.65 -3.56 -13.78
CA LYS A 258 -11.12 -4.20 -14.98
C LYS A 258 -9.64 -4.45 -14.75
N GLU A 259 -9.21 -5.71 -14.81
CA GLU A 259 -7.80 -6.06 -14.87
C GLU A 259 -7.15 -5.26 -16.02
N SER A 260 -6.14 -4.45 -15.68
CA SER A 260 -5.37 -3.64 -16.63
C SER A 260 -4.17 -4.41 -17.18
#